data_AF-A0A662FL77-F1
#
_entry.id   AF-A0A662FL77-F1
#
_cell.length_a   1.000
_cell.length_b   1.000
_cell.length_c   1.000
_cell.angle_alpha   90.00
_cell.angle_beta   90.00
_cell.angle_gamma   90.00
#
_symmetry.space_group_name_H-M   'P 1'
#
loop_
_entity.id
_entity.type
_entity.pdbx_description
1 polymer ?
#
loop_
_entity_poly.entity_id
_entity_poly.type
_entity_poly.pdbx_seq_one_letter_code
_entity_poly.pdbx_strand_id
1 'polypeptide(L)'
;MKLGAAILETILAIPILGAMIILFSFWLLLPVEIALGIIGIIMSKKAKTKKTGHIFQIITGCLAWIPIVGWIMHIITAVILWIGWKND
;
A
#
# COMPACT_ATOMS: atom_id res chain seq x y z
N MET A 1 5.63 -4.48 -10.85
CA MET A 1 5.65 -3.22 -10.04
C MET A 1 5.11 -3.41 -8.63
N LYS A 2 4.27 -4.42 -8.41
CA LYS A 2 3.76 -4.82 -7.09
C LYS A 2 4.85 -5.05 -6.04
N LEU A 3 6.10 -5.36 -6.43
CA LEU A 3 7.21 -5.51 -5.48
C LEU A 3 7.45 -4.25 -4.65
N GLY A 4 7.57 -3.08 -5.32
CA GLY A 4 7.86 -1.82 -4.63
C GLY A 4 6.72 -1.43 -3.69
N ALA A 5 5.48 -1.62 -4.14
CA ALA A 5 4.30 -1.42 -3.31
C ALA A 5 4.24 -2.39 -2.13
N ALA A 6 4.50 -3.69 -2.35
CA ALA A 6 4.50 -4.71 -1.31
C ALA A 6 5.54 -4.41 -0.22
N ILE A 7 6.75 -4.00 -0.61
CA ILE A 7 7.81 -3.63 0.33
C ILE A 7 7.39 -2.42 1.16
N LEU A 8 6.88 -1.36 0.54
CA LEU A 8 6.43 -0.15 1.24
C LEU A 8 5.32 -0.48 2.25
N GLU A 9 4.29 -1.20 1.81
CA GLU A 9 3.16 -1.62 2.66
C GLU A 9 3.62 -2.53 3.81
N THR A 10 4.62 -3.39 3.57
CA THR A 10 5.20 -4.23 4.64
C THR A 10 5.93 -3.40 5.68
N ILE A 11 6.64 -2.34 5.27
CA ILE A 11 7.30 -1.42 6.21
C ILE A 11 6.26 -0.68 7.06
N LEU A 12 5.16 -0.24 6.44
CA LEU A 12 4.06 0.45 7.12
C LEU A 12 3.19 -0.49 7.98
N ALA A 13 3.18 -1.79 7.66
CA ALA A 13 2.52 -2.84 8.43
C ALA A 13 3.26 -3.21 9.72
N ILE A 14 4.51 -2.76 9.93
CA ILE A 14 5.20 -2.96 11.21
C ILE A 14 4.61 -1.97 12.22
N PRO A 15 4.03 -2.41 13.35
CA PRO A 15 3.18 -1.56 14.18
C PRO A 15 3.89 -0.30 14.70
N ILE A 16 5.02 -0.45 15.39
CA ILE A 16 5.75 0.70 15.96
C ILE A 16 6.39 1.53 14.86
N LEU A 17 7.01 0.87 13.87
CA LEU A 17 7.75 1.54 12.81
C LEU A 17 6.81 2.32 11.87
N GLY A 18 5.72 1.70 11.44
CA GLY A 18 4.70 2.31 10.59
C GLY A 18 4.02 3.49 11.28
N ALA A 19 3.65 3.34 12.55
CA ALA A 19 3.09 4.46 13.33
C ALA A 19 4.08 5.63 13.44
N MET A 20 5.35 5.35 13.74
CA MET A 20 6.39 6.38 13.78
C MET A 20 6.54 7.07 12.42
N ILE A 21 6.62 6.31 11.33
CA ILE A 21 6.76 6.86 9.98
C ILE A 21 5.58 7.79 9.64
N ILE A 22 4.34 7.38 9.89
CA ILE A 22 3.16 8.20 9.59
C ILE A 22 3.12 9.47 10.45
N LEU A 23 3.42 9.37 11.75
CA LEU A 23 3.43 10.52 12.66
C LEU A 23 4.55 11.52 12.32
N PHE A 24 5.78 11.04 12.12
CA PHE A 24 6.93 11.91 11.81
C PHE A 24 6.89 12.47 10.38
N SER A 25 6.18 11.81 9.46
CA SER A 25 5.91 12.35 8.13
C SER A 25 4.68 13.26 8.10
N PHE A 26 4.03 13.57 9.23
CA PHE A 26 2.80 14.38 9.26
C PHE A 26 1.73 13.89 8.27
N TRP A 27 1.54 12.56 8.19
CA TRP A 27 0.63 11.91 7.24
C TRP A 27 0.92 12.15 5.74
N LEU A 28 2.02 12.82 5.36
CA LEU A 28 2.39 13.03 3.95
C LEU A 28 2.65 11.73 3.20
N LEU A 29 3.00 10.65 3.91
CA LEU A 29 3.28 9.38 3.26
C LEU A 29 2.00 8.68 2.75
N LEU A 30 0.83 8.96 3.34
CA LEU A 30 -0.45 8.42 2.88
C LEU A 30 -0.81 8.82 1.44
N PRO A 31 -0.81 10.11 1.06
CA PRO A 31 -1.08 10.51 -0.33
C PRO A 31 -0.03 9.99 -1.31
N VAL A 32 1.22 9.76 -0.87
CA VAL A 32 2.27 9.14 -1.71
C VAL A 32 1.92 7.68 -2.03
N GLU A 33 1.45 6.92 -1.05
CA GLU A 33 1.04 5.54 -1.25
C GLU A 33 -0.21 5.44 -2.14
N ILE A 34 -1.18 6.34 -1.98
CA ILE A 34 -2.34 6.45 -2.88
C ILE A 34 -1.88 6.70 -4.32
N ALA A 35 -0.92 7.62 -4.51
CA ALA A 35 -0.36 7.90 -5.84
C ALA A 35 0.33 6.67 -6.44
N LEU A 36 1.09 5.92 -5.63
CA LEU A 36 1.69 4.63 -6.03
C LEU A 36 0.62 3.60 -6.42
N GLY A 37 -0.51 3.54 -5.71
CA GLY A 37 -1.65 2.71 -6.08
C GLY A 37 -2.24 3.09 -7.44
N ILE A 38 -2.39 4.38 -7.74
CA ILE A 38 -2.89 4.87 -9.04
C ILE A 38 -1.92 4.49 -10.17
N ILE A 39 -0.62 4.75 -9.99
CA ILE A 39 0.42 4.34 -10.95
C ILE A 39 0.39 2.82 -11.13
N GLY A 40 0.25 2.09 -10.02
CA GLY A 40 -0.13 0.68 -9.89
C GLY A 40 -1.14 0.22 -10.93
N ILE A 41 -2.34 0.79 -10.83
CA ILE A 41 -3.47 0.47 -11.68
C ILE A 41 -3.17 0.75 -13.15
N ILE A 42 -2.50 1.87 -13.46
CA ILE A 42 -2.15 2.26 -14.83
C ILE A 42 -1.19 1.24 -15.45
N MET A 43 -0.14 0.84 -14.73
CA MET A 43 0.83 -0.14 -15.23
C MET A 43 0.22 -1.54 -15.32
N SER A 44 -0.56 -1.98 -14.34
CA SER A 44 -1.29 -3.25 -14.44
C SER A 44 -2.29 -3.26 -15.61
N LYS A 45 -2.91 -2.11 -15.94
CA LYS A 45 -3.77 -1.99 -17.14
C LYS A 45 -2.96 -2.18 -18.43
N LYS A 46 -1.76 -1.60 -18.51
CA LYS A 46 -0.86 -1.77 -19.66
C LYS A 46 -0.34 -3.20 -19.79
N ALA A 47 0.03 -3.83 -18.67
CA ALA A 47 0.57 -5.18 -18.61
C ALA A 47 -0.52 -6.29 -18.62
N LYS A 48 -1.81 -5.93 -18.64
CA LYS A 48 -2.95 -6.86 -18.53
C LYS A 48 -2.89 -7.76 -17.29
N THR A 49 -2.30 -7.27 -16.20
CA THR A 49 -2.19 -8.00 -14.93
C THR A 49 -3.29 -7.63 -13.93
N LYS A 50 -3.44 -8.42 -12.87
CA LYS A 50 -4.44 -8.18 -11.83
C LYS A 50 -4.16 -6.86 -11.10
N LYS A 51 -5.18 -6.01 -10.98
CA LYS A 51 -5.13 -4.68 -10.35
C LYS A 51 -5.50 -4.69 -8.87
N THR A 52 -5.96 -5.83 -8.34
CA THR A 52 -6.56 -5.95 -7.00
C THR A 52 -5.69 -5.39 -5.88
N GLY A 53 -4.39 -5.69 -5.88
CA GLY A 53 -3.48 -5.19 -4.84
C GLY A 53 -3.37 -3.66 -4.84
N HIS A 54 -3.29 -3.04 -6.02
CA HIS A 54 -3.21 -1.58 -6.13
C HIS A 54 -4.53 -0.86 -5.80
N ILE A 55 -5.68 -1.54 -5.97
CA ILE A 55 -6.97 -1.03 -5.51
C ILE A 55 -7.03 -1.04 -3.98
N PHE A 56 -6.60 -2.13 -3.35
CA PHE A 56 -6.50 -2.22 -1.89
C PHE A 56 -5.57 -1.16 -1.31
N GLN A 57 -4.43 -0.91 -1.96
CA GLN A 57 -3.49 0.15 -1.60
C GLN A 57 -4.12 1.55 -1.58
N ILE A 58 -4.98 1.88 -2.55
CA ILE A 58 -5.73 3.15 -2.54
C ILE A 58 -6.71 3.19 -1.36
N ILE A 59 -7.44 2.09 -1.11
CA ILE A 59 -8.40 2.00 0.00
C ILE A 59 -7.68 2.14 1.35
N THR A 60 -6.54 1.47 1.51
CA THR A 60 -5.68 1.55 2.70
C THR A 60 -5.24 2.98 2.96
N GLY A 61 -4.71 3.69 1.95
CA GLY A 61 -4.34 5.09 2.11
C GLY A 61 -5.51 6.01 2.50
N CYS A 62 -6.74 5.71 2.05
CA CYS A 62 -7.94 6.45 2.48
C CYS A 62 -8.39 6.13 3.92
N LEU A 63 -8.16 4.91 4.41
CA LEU A 63 -8.55 4.48 5.77
C LEU A 63 -7.44 4.69 6.81
N ALA A 64 -6.19 4.83 6.38
CA ALA A 64 -5.02 4.90 7.24
C ALA A 64 -4.84 6.23 8.00
N TRP A 65 -5.80 7.15 7.87
CA TRP A 65 -5.94 8.32 8.73
C TRP A 65 -6.22 7.93 10.18
N ILE A 66 -6.87 6.77 10.40
CA ILE A 66 -7.11 6.20 11.72
C ILE A 66 -5.96 5.21 12.01
N PRO A 67 -5.05 5.47 12.96
CA PRO A 67 -3.79 4.72 13.08
C PRO A 67 -3.95 3.19 13.19
N ILE A 68 -4.88 2.73 14.04
CA ILE A 68 -5.10 1.29 14.26
C ILE A 68 -5.73 0.62 13.04
N VAL A 69 -6.73 1.29 12.43
CA VAL A 69 -7.41 0.77 11.23
C VAL A 69 -6.44 0.75 10.04
N GLY A 70 -5.66 1.82 9.87
CA GLY A 70 -4.62 1.92 8.86
C GLY A 70 -3.61 0.80 8.96
N TRP A 71 -3.10 0.56 10.16
CA TRP A 71 -2.14 -0.52 10.40
C TRP A 71 -2.68 -1.90 9.97
N ILE A 72 -3.94 -2.22 10.34
CA ILE A 72 -4.58 -3.47 9.92
C ILE A 72 -4.72 -3.53 8.38
N MET A 73 -5.11 -2.42 7.76
CA MET A 73 -5.26 -2.32 6.31
C MET A 73 -3.92 -2.48 5.56
N HIS A 74 -2.83 -1.92 6.08
CA HIS A 74 -1.48 -2.11 5.53
C HIS A 74 -1.04 -3.57 5.60
N ILE A 75 -1.34 -4.28 6.69
CA ILE A 75 -1.06 -5.73 6.79
C ILE A 75 -1.81 -6.49 5.69
N ILE A 76 -3.13 -6.27 5.57
CA ILE A 76 -3.97 -6.98 4.59
C ILE A 76 -3.48 -6.69 3.17
N THR A 77 -3.17 -5.43 2.88
CA THR A 77 -2.71 -4.98 1.56
C THR A 77 -1.34 -5.52 1.21
N ALA A 78 -0.39 -5.52 2.17
CA ALA A 78 0.93 -6.13 2.00
C ALA A 78 0.80 -7.62 1.62
N VAL A 79 -0.04 -8.38 2.33
CA VAL A 79 -0.28 -9.81 2.04
C VAL A 79 -0.83 -9.99 0.63
N ILE A 80 -1.84 -9.22 0.22
CA ILE A 80 -2.45 -9.30 -1.12
C ILE A 80 -1.42 -8.99 -2.22
N LEU A 81 -0.59 -7.96 -2.01
CA LEU A 81 0.45 -7.57 -2.97
C LEU A 81 1.57 -8.61 -3.07
N TRP A 82 1.99 -9.20 -1.95
CA TRP A 82 2.99 -10.28 -1.93
C TRP A 82 2.51 -11.54 -2.65
N ILE A 83 1.26 -11.96 -2.44
CA ILE A 83 0.67 -13.09 -3.18
C ILE A 83 0.65 -12.79 -4.69
N GLY A 84 0.39 -11.54 -5.05
CA GLY A 84 0.35 -11.08 -6.44
C GLY A 84 1.69 -10.73 -7.06
N TRP A 85 2.80 -10.77 -6.31
CA TRP A 85 4.06 -10.13 -6.71
C TRP A 85 4.72 -10.75 -7.94
N LYS A 86 4.70 -12.08 -8.07
CA LYS A 86 5.37 -12.79 -9.18
C LYS A 86 4.60 -12.74 -10.51
N ASN A 87 3.35 -12.26 -10.49
CA ASN A 87 2.45 -12.25 -11.65
C ASN A 87 2.42 -10.89 -12.37
N ASP A 88 3.55 -10.20 -12.39
CA ASP A 88 3.73 -8.81 -12.81
C ASP A 88 4.81 -8.63 -13.86
#